data_AF-A0AA87TFF5-F1
#
_entry.id   AF-A0AA87TFF5-F1
#
_cell.length_a   1.000
_cell.length_b   1.000
_cell.length_c   1.000
_cell.angle_alpha   90.00
_cell.angle_beta   90.00
_cell.angle_gamma   90.00
#
_symmetry.space_group_name_H-M   'P 1'
#
loop_
_entity.id
_entity.type
_entity.pdbx_description
1 polymer ?
#
loop_
_entity_poly.entity_id
_entity_poly.type
_entity_poly.pdbx_seq_one_letter_code
_entity_poly.pdbx_strand_id
1 'polypeptide(L)'
;MKKLLLCVCTYAFLVSFLFAGGKVETRTVENPESWDESFDLSEKKPGKYNVLVTAEDSAGNIGEAGPFNMYIDPRSDQPVVSITNPFKNMNITGTLSASGTCFDDDGIDYIEVALDDNEPIRAKGKQFWTQTFNTADLEEGVHRIIAWGTDINGLKSDGVSVEFNLNLHTPETLVTSMDDGALISGKQVLGGIVRDGNGVSKLFYSFDAGQNYTPLALKYDKKSRSFFL
;
A
#
# COMPACT_ATOMS: atom_id res chain seq x y z
N MET A 1 18.91 50.78 40.21
CA MET A 1 20.12 49.98 39.87
C MET A 1 20.48 49.10 41.06
N LYS A 2 20.05 47.85 41.07
CA LYS A 2 20.57 46.81 41.97
C LYS A 2 21.07 45.68 41.09
N LYS A 3 22.39 45.50 41.05
CA LYS A 3 23.06 44.40 40.35
C LYS A 3 22.77 43.13 41.13
N LEU A 4 22.06 42.18 40.54
CA LEU A 4 21.93 40.83 41.08
C LEU A 4 23.04 39.99 40.47
N LEU A 5 23.91 39.48 41.33
CA LEU A 5 25.05 38.64 40.98
C LEU A 5 24.55 37.35 40.31
N LEU A 6 24.96 37.12 39.06
CA LEU A 6 24.85 35.82 38.42
C LEU A 6 25.97 34.94 38.99
N CYS A 7 25.65 34.12 39.99
CA CYS A 7 26.58 33.14 40.54
C CYS A 7 26.58 31.92 39.62
N VAL A 8 27.54 31.86 38.70
CA VAL A 8 27.79 30.67 37.88
C VAL A 8 28.57 29.68 38.76
N CYS A 9 27.84 28.90 39.56
CA CYS A 9 28.42 27.74 40.25
C CYS A 9 28.54 26.59 39.23
N THR A 10 29.73 26.45 38.65
CA THR A 10 30.11 25.24 37.92
C THR A 10 30.38 24.13 38.93
N TYR A 11 29.35 23.39 39.32
CA TYR A 11 29.51 22.20 40.15
C TYR A 11 29.72 20.99 39.24
N ALA A 12 30.89 20.35 39.41
CA ALA A 12 31.26 19.13 38.71
C ALA A 12 30.33 18.00 39.15
N PHE A 13 29.41 17.64 38.26
CA PHE A 13 28.40 16.62 38.45
C PHE A 13 29.06 15.23 38.37
N LEU A 14 29.17 14.55 39.51
CA LEU A 14 29.47 13.11 39.57
C LEU A 14 28.16 12.37 39.27
N VAL A 15 27.82 12.33 37.98
CA VAL A 15 26.66 11.62 37.46
C VAL A 15 26.96 10.13 37.50
N SER A 16 26.23 9.39 38.34
CA SER A 16 26.16 7.94 38.26
C SER A 16 25.69 7.55 36.84
N PHE A 17 26.58 6.89 36.10
CA PHE A 17 26.41 6.49 34.71
C PHE A 17 25.22 5.54 34.53
N LEU A 18 24.06 6.10 34.19
CA LEU A 18 22.96 5.39 33.51
C LEU A 18 22.50 6.17 32.27
N PHE A 19 23.41 6.91 31.64
CA PHE A 19 23.14 7.49 30.34
C PHE A 19 23.46 6.44 29.27
N ALA A 20 22.42 5.94 28.60
CA ALA A 20 22.60 5.55 27.20
C ALA A 20 23.25 6.77 26.53
N GLY A 21 24.46 6.62 25.97
CA GLY A 21 25.37 7.71 25.59
C GLY A 21 24.92 8.63 24.46
N GLY A 22 23.65 9.02 24.44
CA GLY A 22 23.06 10.01 23.56
C GLY A 22 23.17 11.43 24.11
N LYS A 23 22.87 12.40 23.23
CA LYS A 23 22.81 13.82 23.55
C LYS A 23 21.75 14.07 24.62
N VAL A 24 22.14 14.69 25.72
CA VAL A 24 21.23 15.12 26.80
C VAL A 24 20.71 16.51 26.47
N GLU A 25 19.39 16.68 26.45
CA GLU A 25 18.72 17.98 26.35
C GLU A 25 18.12 18.31 27.72
N THR A 26 18.57 19.40 28.33
CA THR A 26 18.09 19.86 29.64
C THR A 26 17.14 21.04 29.46
N ARG A 27 16.02 21.04 30.18
CA ARG A 27 15.07 22.15 30.25
C ARG A 27 14.76 22.46 31.71
N THR A 28 14.51 23.73 32.00
CA THR A 28 14.09 24.22 33.32
C THR A 28 12.65 24.68 33.22
N VAL A 29 11.82 24.26 34.16
CA VAL A 29 10.41 24.66 34.23
C VAL A 29 10.25 25.99 34.97
N GLU A 30 9.30 26.82 34.54
CA GLU A 30 9.06 28.13 35.17
C GLU A 30 8.40 28.00 36.55
N ASN A 31 7.52 27.01 36.74
CA ASN A 31 6.83 26.75 38.00
C ASN A 31 7.14 25.33 38.53
N PRO A 32 8.15 25.16 39.39
CA PRO A 32 8.57 23.84 39.86
C PRO A 32 7.55 23.15 40.78
N GLU A 33 6.59 23.89 41.36
CA GLU A 33 5.56 23.33 42.25
C GLU A 33 4.43 22.63 41.46
N SER A 34 4.21 23.03 40.21
CA SER A 34 3.25 22.42 39.30
C SER A 34 3.61 22.81 37.87
N TRP A 35 4.10 21.85 37.09
CA TRP A 35 4.61 22.07 35.73
C TRP A 35 3.91 21.16 34.72
N ASP A 36 3.76 21.69 33.50
CA ASP A 36 3.33 20.98 32.31
C ASP A 36 4.20 21.51 31.16
N GLU A 37 4.86 20.61 30.44
CA GLU A 37 5.86 20.93 29.43
C GLU A 37 5.63 20.10 28.16
N SER A 38 5.46 20.80 27.04
CA SER A 38 5.37 20.19 25.73
C SER A 38 6.73 20.15 25.05
N PHE A 39 7.02 19.06 24.36
CA PHE A 39 8.23 18.92 23.55
C PHE A 39 7.87 18.35 22.18
N ASP A 40 8.52 18.90 21.16
CA ASP A 40 8.39 18.44 19.78
C ASP A 40 9.27 17.20 19.55
N LEU A 41 8.66 16.15 19.02
CA LEU A 41 9.30 14.88 18.71
C LEU A 41 9.50 14.66 17.21
N SER A 42 9.02 15.56 16.35
CA SER A 42 9.02 15.40 14.89
C SER A 42 10.42 15.17 14.29
N GLU A 43 11.45 15.77 14.87
CA GLU A 43 12.85 15.60 14.43
C GLU A 43 13.60 14.44 15.12
N LYS A 44 12.96 13.73 16.06
CA LYS A 44 13.60 12.64 16.78
C LYS A 44 13.60 11.37 15.93
N LYS A 45 14.71 10.64 15.98
CA LYS A 45 14.85 9.37 15.27
C LYS A 45 14.04 8.29 15.97
N PRO A 46 13.63 7.22 15.25
CA PRO A 46 13.04 6.06 15.91
C PRO A 46 13.99 5.48 16.95
N GLY A 47 13.47 5.11 18.12
CA GLY A 47 14.29 4.46 19.15
C GLY A 47 13.80 4.69 20.57
N LYS A 48 14.58 4.14 21.51
CA LYS A 48 14.32 4.29 22.94
C LYS A 48 14.94 5.58 23.45
N TYR A 49 14.11 6.45 23.98
CA TYR A 49 14.50 7.65 24.71
C TYR A 49 14.13 7.47 26.17
N ASN A 50 14.71 8.28 27.05
CA ASN A 50 14.25 8.37 28.42
C ASN A 50 14.18 9.82 28.89
N VAL A 51 13.29 10.05 29.85
CA VAL A 51 13.18 11.32 30.57
C VAL A 51 13.57 11.07 32.01
N LEU A 52 14.45 11.93 32.51
CA LEU A 52 14.82 12.03 33.91
C LEU A 52 14.38 13.42 34.39
N VAL A 53 13.74 13.48 35.55
CA VAL A 53 13.34 14.73 36.18
C VAL A 53 14.15 14.90 37.45
N THR A 54 14.76 16.06 37.62
CA THR A 54 15.56 16.38 38.81
C THR A 54 15.05 17.67 39.43
N ALA A 55 14.95 17.71 40.75
CA ALA A 55 14.61 18.91 41.51
C ALA A 55 15.65 19.14 42.61
N GLU A 56 16.04 20.40 42.81
CA GLU A 56 16.92 20.82 43.89
C GLU A 56 16.12 21.72 44.84
N ASP A 57 16.12 21.40 46.14
CA ASP A 57 15.51 22.26 47.14
C ASP A 57 16.42 23.44 47.53
N SER A 58 15.89 24.38 48.33
CA SER A 58 16.66 25.58 48.74
C SER A 58 17.84 25.30 49.66
N ALA A 59 17.93 24.09 50.23
CA ALA A 59 19.05 23.63 51.03
C ALA A 59 20.10 22.87 50.19
N GLY A 60 19.87 22.70 48.89
CA GLY A 60 20.74 21.97 47.97
C GLY A 60 20.52 20.46 47.94
N ASN A 61 19.42 19.95 48.52
CA ASN A 61 19.09 18.53 48.41
C ASN A 61 18.51 18.25 47.02
N ILE A 62 19.01 17.19 46.36
CA ILE A 62 18.58 16.80 45.01
C ILE A 62 17.66 15.57 45.10
N GLY A 63 16.50 15.67 44.49
CA GLY A 63 15.59 14.54 44.22
C GLY A 63 15.55 14.22 42.72
N GLU A 64 15.47 12.94 42.39
CA GLU A 64 15.38 12.44 41.00
C GLU A 64 14.13 11.56 40.81
N ALA A 65 13.53 11.63 39.62
CA ALA A 65 12.47 10.74 39.19
C ALA A 65 12.74 10.23 37.76
N GLY A 66 12.63 8.92 37.55
CA GLY A 66 12.92 8.25 36.28
C GLY A 66 14.04 7.20 36.40
N PRO A 67 14.61 6.73 35.26
CA PRO A 67 14.28 7.13 33.90
C PRO A 67 12.90 6.61 33.45
N PHE A 68 12.07 7.52 32.93
CA PHE A 68 10.84 7.17 32.21
C PHE A 68 11.20 6.84 30.76
N ASN A 69 11.11 5.57 30.40
CA ASN A 69 11.45 5.13 29.05
C ASN A 69 10.28 5.40 28.09
N MET A 70 10.58 5.97 26.93
CA MET A 70 9.66 6.17 25.82
C MET A 70 10.26 5.57 24.54
N TYR A 71 9.39 5.11 23.64
CA TYR A 71 9.79 4.63 22.33
C TYR A 71 9.17 5.54 21.29
N ILE A 72 10.01 6.24 20.55
CA ILE A 72 9.58 7.09 19.44
C ILE A 72 9.55 6.20 18.20
N ASP A 73 8.41 6.11 17.53
CA ASP A 73 8.25 5.54 16.18
C ASP A 73 7.42 6.52 15.35
N PRO A 74 8.04 7.40 14.54
CA PRO A 74 7.30 8.33 13.68
C PRO A 74 6.36 7.66 12.69
N ARG A 75 6.49 6.35 12.45
CA ARG A 75 5.57 5.60 11.59
C ARG A 75 4.25 5.27 12.29
N SER A 76 4.17 5.40 13.62
CA SER A 76 2.90 5.21 14.32
C SER A 76 1.89 6.30 13.99
N ASP A 77 2.37 7.42 13.46
CA ASP A 77 1.62 8.62 13.07
C ASP A 77 1.24 8.61 11.57
N GLN A 78 1.55 7.53 10.85
CA GLN A 78 1.18 7.44 9.44
C GLN A 78 -0.25 6.92 9.27
N PRO A 79 -0.98 7.42 8.26
CA PRO A 79 -2.31 6.92 7.96
C PRO A 79 -2.26 5.46 7.49
N VAL A 80 -3.29 4.69 7.84
CA VAL A 80 -3.46 3.29 7.43
C VAL A 80 -4.53 3.20 6.35
N VAL A 81 -4.09 2.99 5.11
CA VAL A 81 -4.96 2.82 3.94
C VAL A 81 -5.24 1.35 3.64
N SER A 82 -6.44 1.03 3.19
CA SER A 82 -6.84 -0.30 2.71
C SER A 82 -7.57 -0.22 1.37
N ILE A 83 -7.47 -1.28 0.57
CA ILE A 83 -8.24 -1.47 -0.66
C ILE A 83 -9.23 -2.62 -0.40
N THR A 84 -10.53 -2.36 -0.57
CA THR A 84 -11.60 -3.36 -0.45
C THR A 84 -12.10 -3.84 -1.81
N ASN A 85 -11.99 -3.00 -2.85
CA ASN A 85 -12.21 -3.39 -4.24
C ASN A 85 -11.11 -2.78 -5.14
N PRO A 86 -10.49 -3.55 -6.04
CA PRO A 86 -10.65 -4.99 -6.23
C PRO A 86 -10.10 -5.80 -5.06
N PHE A 87 -10.45 -7.09 -4.98
CA PHE A 87 -9.74 -8.05 -4.14
C PHE A 87 -8.74 -8.86 -4.97
N LYS A 88 -7.77 -9.49 -4.30
CA LYS A 88 -6.68 -10.21 -4.96
C LYS A 88 -7.20 -11.26 -5.95
N ASN A 89 -6.70 -11.20 -7.19
CA ASN A 89 -7.04 -12.08 -8.31
C ASN A 89 -8.49 -11.96 -8.82
N MET A 90 -9.23 -10.91 -8.44
CA MET A 90 -10.57 -10.65 -8.98
C MET A 90 -10.52 -10.53 -10.51
N ASN A 91 -11.45 -11.19 -11.21
CA ASN A 91 -11.62 -11.01 -12.65
C ASN A 91 -12.49 -9.78 -12.92
N ILE A 92 -12.00 -8.89 -13.76
CA ILE A 92 -12.70 -7.67 -14.18
C ILE A 92 -12.89 -7.72 -15.68
N THR A 93 -14.13 -7.51 -16.14
CA THR A 93 -14.52 -7.61 -17.55
C THR A 93 -15.02 -6.30 -18.13
N GLY A 94 -14.55 -5.18 -17.58
CA GLY A 94 -14.98 -3.84 -17.95
C GLY A 94 -14.36 -2.80 -17.02
N THR A 95 -15.02 -1.67 -16.86
CA THR A 95 -14.54 -0.56 -16.02
C THR A 95 -14.23 -1.01 -14.59
N LEU A 96 -13.08 -0.59 -14.08
CA LEU A 96 -12.68 -0.85 -12.70
C LEU A 96 -13.12 0.30 -11.79
N SER A 97 -13.80 -0.04 -10.69
CA SER A 97 -14.15 0.89 -9.62
C SER A 97 -13.38 0.53 -8.36
N ALA A 98 -12.20 1.10 -8.16
CA ALA A 98 -11.40 0.90 -6.96
C ALA A 98 -12.05 1.61 -5.75
N SER A 99 -12.03 0.97 -4.59
CA SER A 99 -12.53 1.54 -3.35
C SER A 99 -11.84 0.96 -2.12
N GLY A 100 -11.95 1.67 -1.01
CA GLY A 100 -11.31 1.27 0.23
C GLY A 100 -11.57 2.24 1.37
N THR A 101 -10.78 2.07 2.43
CA THR A 101 -10.81 2.93 3.60
C THR A 101 -9.43 3.51 3.93
N CYS A 102 -9.41 4.55 4.75
CA CYS A 102 -8.18 5.10 5.31
C CYS A 102 -8.45 5.65 6.70
N PHE A 103 -7.58 5.35 7.66
CA PHE A 103 -7.73 5.76 9.05
C PHE A 103 -6.44 6.36 9.59
N ASP A 104 -6.60 7.41 10.39
CA ASP A 104 -5.56 8.17 11.04
C ASP A 104 -6.23 8.95 12.19
N ASP A 105 -5.55 9.14 13.32
CA ASP A 105 -6.11 9.80 14.50
C ASP A 105 -6.09 11.33 14.41
N ASP A 106 -5.19 11.92 13.61
CA ASP A 106 -5.22 13.35 13.27
C ASP A 106 -6.20 13.62 12.12
N GLY A 107 -6.35 12.64 11.24
CA GLY A 107 -7.37 12.60 10.21
C GLY A 107 -6.80 12.74 8.80
N ILE A 108 -7.60 12.35 7.82
CA ILE A 108 -7.15 12.19 6.44
C ILE A 108 -7.32 13.48 5.64
N ASP A 109 -6.25 13.96 4.98
CA ASP A 109 -6.37 15.02 3.98
C ASP A 109 -6.87 14.44 2.65
N TYR A 110 -6.19 13.42 2.11
CA TYR A 110 -6.55 12.84 0.82
C TYR A 110 -6.02 11.42 0.60
N ILE A 111 -6.54 10.79 -0.46
CA ILE A 111 -6.10 9.49 -0.96
C ILE A 111 -5.60 9.64 -2.40
N GLU A 112 -4.46 9.01 -2.69
CA GLU A 112 -3.90 8.86 -4.03
C GLU A 112 -4.00 7.39 -4.44
N VAL A 113 -4.39 7.15 -5.69
CA VAL A 113 -4.56 5.80 -6.25
C VAL A 113 -3.92 5.74 -7.62
N ALA A 114 -3.11 4.72 -7.86
CA ALA A 114 -2.50 4.42 -9.15
C ALA A 114 -3.01 3.08 -9.69
N LEU A 115 -3.12 3.02 -11.02
CA LEU A 115 -3.32 1.77 -11.76
C LEU A 115 -1.98 1.42 -12.44
N ASP A 116 -1.47 0.24 -12.12
CA ASP A 116 -0.15 -0.25 -12.53
C ASP A 116 0.99 0.73 -12.15
N ASP A 117 1.77 1.15 -13.13
CA ASP A 117 2.89 2.09 -12.97
C ASP A 117 2.53 3.52 -13.43
N ASN A 118 1.23 3.80 -13.63
CA ASN A 118 0.79 5.14 -13.99
C ASN A 118 0.89 6.11 -12.81
N GLU A 119 0.95 7.40 -13.11
CA GLU A 119 0.94 8.46 -12.10
C GLU A 119 -0.30 8.35 -11.18
N PRO A 120 -0.11 8.44 -9.85
CA PRO A 120 -1.23 8.42 -8.92
C PRO A 120 -2.18 9.59 -9.15
N ILE A 121 -3.47 9.34 -9.01
CA ILE A 121 -4.53 10.34 -9.11
C ILE A 121 -5.29 10.47 -7.79
N ARG A 122 -5.91 11.62 -7.56
CA ARG A 122 -6.75 11.84 -6.37
C ARG A 122 -8.06 11.08 -6.47
N ALA A 123 -8.27 10.21 -5.49
CA ALA A 123 -9.54 9.53 -5.32
C ALA A 123 -10.60 10.48 -4.77
N LYS A 124 -11.87 10.10 -4.96
CA LYS A 124 -13.01 10.78 -4.34
C LYS A 124 -13.18 10.27 -2.93
N GLY A 125 -13.30 11.19 -1.97
CA GLY A 125 -13.48 10.87 -0.56
C GLY A 125 -12.17 10.83 0.22
N LYS A 126 -12.25 10.42 1.49
CA LYS A 126 -11.16 10.43 2.47
C LYS A 126 -11.15 9.09 3.22
N GLN A 127 -11.81 9.03 4.38
CA GLN A 127 -11.95 7.81 5.18
C GLN A 127 -12.60 6.65 4.42
N PHE A 128 -13.58 6.96 3.58
CA PHE A 128 -14.12 6.07 2.56
C PHE A 128 -13.82 6.71 1.22
N TRP A 129 -13.12 5.98 0.35
CA TRP A 129 -12.65 6.52 -0.91
C TRP A 129 -13.03 5.62 -2.08
N THR A 130 -13.16 6.24 -3.25
CA THR A 130 -13.46 5.57 -4.52
C THR A 130 -12.71 6.22 -5.67
N GLN A 131 -12.29 5.41 -6.64
CA GLN A 131 -11.69 5.87 -7.88
C GLN A 131 -12.07 4.95 -9.04
N THR A 132 -12.46 5.52 -10.17
CA THR A 132 -12.83 4.75 -11.37
C THR A 132 -11.72 4.84 -12.41
N PHE A 133 -11.41 3.71 -13.04
CA PHE A 133 -10.43 3.59 -14.12
C PHE A 133 -11.10 3.00 -15.36
N ASN A 134 -10.91 3.66 -16.51
CA ASN A 134 -11.24 3.06 -17.79
C ASN A 134 -10.21 1.96 -18.10
N THR A 135 -10.70 0.78 -18.47
CA THR A 135 -9.88 -0.39 -18.76
C THR A 135 -9.93 -0.80 -20.24
N ALA A 136 -10.74 -0.12 -21.07
CA ALA A 136 -11.00 -0.53 -22.45
C ALA A 136 -9.73 -0.59 -23.33
N ASP A 137 -8.74 0.26 -23.03
CA ASP A 137 -7.49 0.36 -23.79
C ASP A 137 -6.31 -0.36 -23.12
N LEU A 138 -6.56 -1.12 -22.06
CA LEU A 138 -5.53 -1.89 -21.35
C LEU A 138 -5.36 -3.27 -22.00
N GLU A 139 -4.13 -3.78 -21.98
CA GLU A 139 -3.88 -5.18 -22.33
C GLU A 139 -4.56 -6.12 -21.34
N GLU A 140 -4.98 -7.31 -21.78
CA GLU A 140 -5.50 -8.32 -20.85
C GLU A 140 -4.39 -8.95 -20.02
N GLY A 141 -4.75 -9.42 -18.82
CA GLY A 141 -3.83 -10.09 -17.90
C GLY A 141 -3.83 -9.50 -16.50
N VAL A 142 -2.69 -9.64 -15.81
CA VAL A 142 -2.55 -9.19 -14.42
C VAL A 142 -2.25 -7.70 -14.37
N HIS A 143 -3.05 -6.98 -13.60
CA HIS A 143 -2.88 -5.56 -13.28
C HIS A 143 -2.90 -5.36 -11.77
N ARG A 144 -2.53 -4.15 -11.31
CA ARG A 144 -2.57 -3.80 -9.88
C ARG A 144 -3.14 -2.41 -9.63
N ILE A 145 -3.86 -2.29 -8.52
CA ILE A 145 -4.15 -1.00 -7.90
C ILE A 145 -3.16 -0.78 -6.76
N ILE A 146 -2.67 0.45 -6.63
CA ILE A 146 -1.87 0.88 -5.48
C ILE A 146 -2.55 2.11 -4.89
N ALA A 147 -2.72 2.16 -3.57
CA ALA A 147 -3.33 3.27 -2.87
C ALA A 147 -2.44 3.77 -1.73
N TRP A 148 -2.43 5.08 -1.51
CA TRP A 148 -1.76 5.76 -0.41
C TRP A 148 -2.71 6.75 0.25
N GLY A 149 -2.64 6.85 1.59
CA GLY A 149 -3.27 7.93 2.34
C GLY A 149 -2.25 8.99 2.73
N THR A 150 -2.69 10.24 2.79
CA THR A 150 -1.95 11.35 3.42
C THR A 150 -2.85 12.01 4.45
N ASP A 151 -2.34 12.24 5.65
CA ASP A 151 -3.04 12.90 6.75
C ASP A 151 -3.09 14.44 6.58
N ILE A 152 -3.68 15.15 7.56
CA ILE A 152 -3.75 16.62 7.57
C ILE A 152 -2.41 17.32 7.86
N ASN A 153 -1.41 16.59 8.36
CA ASN A 153 -0.07 17.12 8.67
C ASN A 153 0.94 16.87 7.52
N GLY A 154 0.54 16.14 6.48
CA GLY A 154 1.35 15.82 5.30
C GLY A 154 2.12 14.50 5.40
N LEU A 155 1.89 13.67 6.42
CA LEU A 155 2.44 12.34 6.57
C LEU A 155 1.72 11.36 5.62
N LYS A 156 2.52 10.63 4.85
CA LYS A 156 2.04 9.68 3.84
C LYS A 156 2.26 8.23 4.31
N SER A 157 1.25 7.38 4.10
CA SER A 157 1.33 5.94 4.36
C SER A 157 2.37 5.26 3.45
N ASP A 158 2.89 4.10 3.85
CA ASP A 158 3.71 3.23 2.98
C ASP A 158 2.99 2.79 1.69
N GLY A 159 1.65 2.75 1.72
CA GLY A 159 0.78 2.34 0.63
C GLY A 159 0.46 0.85 0.61
N VAL A 160 -0.61 0.50 -0.09
CA VAL A 160 -1.11 -0.88 -0.23
C VAL A 160 -1.37 -1.20 -1.69
N SER A 161 -1.06 -2.43 -2.11
CA SER A 161 -1.26 -2.89 -3.49
C SER A 161 -2.11 -4.15 -3.55
N VAL A 162 -3.02 -4.21 -4.53
CA VAL A 162 -3.84 -5.39 -4.83
C VAL A 162 -3.79 -5.69 -6.32
N GLU A 163 -3.49 -6.94 -6.66
CA GLU A 163 -3.50 -7.45 -8.03
C GLU A 163 -4.90 -7.97 -8.43
N PHE A 164 -5.28 -7.76 -9.69
CA PHE A 164 -6.50 -8.25 -10.30
C PHE A 164 -6.22 -8.73 -11.73
N ASN A 165 -7.14 -9.51 -12.32
CA ASN A 165 -7.05 -10.00 -13.69
C ASN A 165 -8.04 -9.27 -14.58
N LEU A 166 -7.58 -8.67 -15.66
CA LEU A 166 -8.40 -8.00 -16.67
C LEU A 166 -8.71 -8.95 -17.83
N ASN A 167 -10.01 -9.13 -18.10
CA ASN A 167 -10.52 -10.03 -19.13
C ASN A 167 -11.67 -9.39 -19.91
N LEU A 168 -11.35 -8.75 -21.03
CA LEU A 168 -12.27 -7.92 -21.80
C LEU A 168 -12.92 -8.69 -22.96
N HIS A 169 -12.26 -9.74 -23.45
CA HIS A 169 -12.66 -10.50 -24.62
C HIS A 169 -12.95 -11.96 -24.29
N THR A 170 -13.84 -12.56 -25.07
CA THR A 170 -14.04 -14.01 -25.07
C THR A 170 -13.10 -14.68 -26.07
N PRO A 171 -12.75 -15.97 -25.89
CA PRO A 171 -11.90 -16.67 -26.85
C PRO A 171 -12.49 -16.67 -28.27
N GLU A 172 -11.68 -16.35 -29.26
CA GLU A 172 -12.03 -16.41 -30.68
C GLU A 172 -11.43 -17.67 -31.33
N THR A 173 -12.23 -18.36 -32.15
CA THR A 173 -11.81 -19.57 -32.88
C THR A 173 -12.01 -19.38 -34.38
N LEU A 174 -10.99 -19.77 -35.17
CA LEU A 174 -11.02 -19.81 -36.62
C LEU A 174 -10.71 -21.23 -37.10
N VAL A 175 -11.61 -21.84 -37.87
CA VAL A 175 -11.34 -23.09 -38.57
C VAL A 175 -10.62 -22.75 -39.89
N THR A 176 -9.50 -23.42 -40.16
CA THR A 176 -8.64 -23.14 -41.34
C THR A 176 -8.53 -24.33 -42.27
N SER A 177 -8.99 -25.51 -41.86
CA SER A 177 -8.88 -26.74 -42.65
C SER A 177 -10.03 -26.96 -43.62
N MET A 178 -11.12 -26.17 -43.53
CA MET A 178 -12.30 -26.33 -44.37
C MET A 178 -13.03 -25.00 -44.56
N ASP A 179 -13.60 -24.83 -45.75
CA ASP A 179 -14.49 -23.71 -46.06
C ASP A 179 -15.93 -24.01 -45.63
N ASP A 180 -16.70 -22.96 -45.40
CA ASP A 180 -18.14 -23.09 -45.16
C ASP A 180 -18.84 -23.72 -46.39
N GLY A 181 -19.68 -24.71 -46.15
CA GLY A 181 -20.38 -25.45 -47.20
C GLY A 181 -19.53 -26.46 -47.99
N ALA A 182 -18.28 -26.74 -47.59
CA ALA A 182 -17.42 -27.69 -48.30
C ALA A 182 -18.02 -29.11 -48.35
N LEU A 183 -18.07 -29.70 -49.55
CA LEU A 183 -18.42 -31.11 -49.73
C LEU A 183 -17.20 -31.99 -49.42
N ILE A 184 -17.19 -32.62 -48.24
CA ILE A 184 -16.10 -33.46 -47.75
C ILE A 184 -16.52 -34.93 -47.63
N SER A 185 -15.58 -35.86 -47.86
CA SER A 185 -15.82 -37.31 -47.70
C SER A 185 -14.58 -38.03 -47.14
N GLY A 186 -14.77 -39.19 -46.52
CA GLY A 186 -13.67 -39.98 -45.96
C GLY A 186 -13.02 -39.34 -44.72
N LYS A 187 -11.76 -39.69 -44.47
CA LYS A 187 -11.00 -39.20 -43.30
C LYS A 187 -10.58 -37.75 -43.53
N GLN A 188 -11.00 -36.86 -42.63
CA GLN A 188 -10.70 -35.42 -42.67
C GLN A 188 -9.88 -34.99 -41.45
N VAL A 189 -9.06 -33.95 -41.62
CA VAL A 189 -8.31 -33.32 -40.53
C VAL A 189 -8.98 -31.99 -40.22
N LEU A 190 -9.39 -31.80 -38.97
CA LEU A 190 -9.89 -30.52 -38.46
C LEU A 190 -8.69 -29.71 -37.94
N GLY A 191 -8.46 -28.56 -38.55
CA GLY A 191 -7.40 -27.63 -38.22
C GLY A 191 -7.98 -26.24 -38.01
N GLY A 192 -7.39 -25.50 -37.07
CA GLY A 192 -7.84 -24.16 -36.73
C GLY A 192 -6.89 -23.47 -35.77
N ILE A 193 -7.26 -22.25 -35.40
CA ILE A 193 -6.55 -21.38 -34.48
C ILE A 193 -7.56 -20.93 -33.43
N VAL A 194 -7.18 -20.98 -32.14
CA VAL A 194 -7.96 -20.36 -31.05
C VAL A 194 -7.08 -19.37 -30.29
N ARG A 195 -7.65 -18.20 -29.97
CA ARG A 195 -6.95 -17.07 -29.36
C ARG A 195 -7.80 -16.44 -28.26
N ASP A 196 -7.13 -16.02 -27.19
CA ASP A 196 -7.69 -15.29 -26.06
C ASP A 196 -6.52 -14.57 -25.36
N GLY A 197 -6.67 -13.32 -24.96
CA GLY A 197 -5.56 -12.58 -24.34
C GLY A 197 -5.22 -13.09 -22.94
N ASN A 198 -6.15 -13.77 -22.26
CA ASN A 198 -5.93 -14.48 -20.99
C ASN A 198 -5.61 -15.97 -21.18
N GLY A 199 -5.55 -16.43 -22.43
CA GLY A 199 -5.23 -17.81 -22.79
C GLY A 199 -6.44 -18.74 -22.81
N VAL A 200 -6.28 -19.87 -23.50
CA VAL A 200 -7.36 -20.82 -23.78
C VAL A 200 -7.10 -22.08 -22.99
N SER A 201 -8.01 -22.43 -22.07
CA SER A 201 -7.83 -23.61 -21.21
C SER A 201 -8.32 -24.90 -21.85
N LYS A 202 -9.40 -24.83 -22.63
CA LYS A 202 -10.06 -26.00 -23.25
C LYS A 202 -10.63 -25.60 -24.61
N LEU A 203 -10.62 -26.56 -25.53
CA LEU A 203 -11.26 -26.44 -26.83
C LEU A 203 -12.02 -27.74 -27.11
N PHE A 204 -13.20 -27.60 -27.68
CA PHE A 204 -14.08 -28.72 -28.01
C PHE A 204 -14.64 -28.54 -29.41
N TYR A 205 -14.99 -29.63 -30.07
CA TYR A 205 -15.78 -29.61 -31.30
C TYR A 205 -17.00 -30.53 -31.17
N SER A 206 -18.00 -30.28 -32.01
CA SER A 206 -19.22 -31.08 -32.12
C SER A 206 -19.52 -31.36 -33.60
N PHE A 207 -20.01 -32.58 -33.89
CA PHE A 207 -20.54 -32.96 -35.20
C PHE A 207 -22.07 -33.15 -35.19
N ASP A 208 -22.73 -32.86 -34.07
CA ASP A 208 -24.15 -33.12 -33.83
C ASP A 208 -24.89 -31.86 -33.38
N ALA A 209 -24.55 -30.72 -33.99
CA ALA A 209 -25.15 -29.42 -33.71
C ALA A 209 -25.05 -29.00 -32.23
N GLY A 210 -23.96 -29.38 -31.56
CA GLY A 210 -23.68 -29.00 -30.17
C GLY A 210 -24.35 -29.89 -29.13
N GLN A 211 -24.92 -31.04 -29.50
CA GLN A 211 -25.50 -31.99 -28.54
C GLN A 211 -24.42 -32.70 -27.73
N ASN A 212 -23.31 -33.08 -28.36
CA ASN A 212 -22.14 -33.67 -27.71
C ASN A 212 -20.86 -32.96 -28.14
N TYR A 213 -19.90 -32.88 -27.21
CA TYR A 213 -18.62 -32.21 -27.40
C TYR A 213 -17.46 -33.18 -27.19
N THR A 214 -16.52 -33.19 -28.14
CA THR A 214 -15.26 -33.93 -28.03
C THR A 214 -14.11 -32.96 -27.72
N PRO A 215 -13.30 -33.21 -26.68
CA PRO A 215 -12.17 -32.35 -26.33
C PRO A 215 -11.05 -32.44 -27.37
N LEU A 216 -10.40 -31.30 -27.62
CA LEU A 216 -9.20 -31.20 -28.44
C LEU A 216 -7.99 -30.84 -27.59
N ALA A 217 -6.87 -31.51 -27.86
CA ALA A 217 -5.60 -31.17 -27.22
C ALA A 217 -5.09 -29.84 -27.78
N LEU A 218 -4.70 -28.93 -26.89
CA LEU A 218 -4.18 -27.62 -27.24
C LEU A 218 -2.65 -27.63 -27.15
N LYS A 219 -1.97 -27.21 -28.23
CA LYS A 219 -0.54 -26.89 -28.23
C LYS A 219 -0.37 -25.38 -28.25
N TYR A 220 0.38 -24.83 -27.30
CA TYR A 220 0.60 -23.39 -27.17
C TYR A 220 1.87 -22.93 -27.89
N ASP A 221 1.74 -21.94 -28.77
CA ASP A 221 2.87 -21.20 -29.32
C ASP A 221 3.05 -19.87 -28.57
N LYS A 222 4.18 -19.75 -27.86
CA LYS A 222 4.55 -18.56 -27.09
C LYS A 222 4.81 -17.33 -27.95
N LYS A 223 5.24 -17.48 -29.21
CA LYS A 223 5.59 -16.35 -30.08
C LYS A 223 4.36 -15.65 -30.64
N SER A 224 3.35 -16.42 -31.04
CA SER A 224 2.10 -15.90 -31.60
C SER A 224 0.98 -15.76 -30.56
N ARG A 225 1.23 -16.13 -29.30
CA ARG A 225 0.23 -16.21 -28.22
C ARG A 225 -1.04 -16.95 -28.67
N SER A 226 -0.89 -18.03 -29.43
CA SER A 226 -2.02 -18.77 -30.01
C SER A 226 -1.91 -20.27 -29.76
N PHE A 227 -3.06 -20.93 -29.74
CA PHE A 227 -3.11 -22.39 -29.65
C PHE A 227 -3.44 -23.00 -31.01
N PHE A 228 -2.86 -24.18 -31.25
CA PHE A 228 -3.07 -24.99 -32.44
C PHE A 228 -3.37 -26.44 -32.05
N LEU A 229 -3.99 -27.15 -32.99
CA LEU A 229 -4.36 -28.57 -32.89
C LEU A 229 -3.19 -29.49 -33.27
#